data_AF-A0A6J6ML96-F1
#
_entry.id   AF-A0A6J6ML96-F1
#
_cell.length_a   1.000
_cell.length_b   1.000
_cell.length_c   1.000
_cell.angle_alpha   90.00
_cell.angle_beta   90.00
_cell.angle_gamma   90.00
#
_symmetry.space_group_name_H-M   'P 1'
#
loop_
_entity.id
_entity.type
_entity.pdbx_description
1 polymer ?
#
loop_
_entity_poly.entity_id
_entity_poly.type
_entity_poly.pdbx_seq_one_letter_code
_entity_poly.pdbx_strand_id
1 'polypeptide(L)'
;MNSSPNSERSRLARELHDGLAQELASVGYQLDQLVGDPTLDNKNRRVIRDIRFSLSGLINQVRDEIFELRHESSKSSNQIITEQAETVLFNSSITLEVNGQMDIDSSSKFEIIRVIRELIINAKRHSNCDLIQIDLMPGKIVIKDNGLGGLTNKDDSYGLTGVKERLELIDAKIDITSELSGTKVEITLS
;
A
#
# COMPACT_ATOMS: atom_id res chain seq x y z
N MET A 1 -22.72 8.83 -30.87
CA MET A 1 -22.18 9.01 -29.51
C MET A 1 -20.92 8.18 -29.44
N ASN A 2 -19.75 8.78 -29.68
CA ASN A 2 -18.49 8.07 -29.63
C ASN A 2 -18.03 8.03 -28.18
N SER A 3 -18.10 6.87 -27.53
CA SER A 3 -17.33 6.58 -26.33
C SER A 3 -15.86 6.75 -26.69
N SER A 4 -15.19 7.74 -26.11
CA SER A 4 -13.76 7.93 -26.27
C SER A 4 -13.03 6.63 -25.88
N PRO A 5 -11.96 6.21 -26.57
CA PRO A 5 -11.20 4.99 -26.23
C PRO A 5 -10.81 4.90 -24.75
N ASN A 6 -10.65 6.06 -24.11
CA ASN A 6 -10.31 6.21 -22.70
C ASN A 6 -11.45 5.82 -21.73
N SER A 7 -12.72 6.00 -22.11
CA SER A 7 -13.87 5.66 -21.26
C SER A 7 -14.14 4.16 -21.24
N GLU A 8 -13.91 3.47 -22.37
CA GLU A 8 -14.08 2.03 -22.48
C GLU A 8 -12.97 1.27 -21.75
N ARG A 9 -11.72 1.75 -21.83
CA ARG A 9 -10.58 1.22 -21.06
C ARG A 9 -10.73 1.46 -19.56
N SER A 10 -11.14 2.67 -19.16
CA SER A 10 -11.43 2.98 -17.75
C SER A 10 -12.56 2.12 -17.19
N ARG A 11 -13.58 1.79 -18.00
CA ARG A 11 -14.64 0.84 -17.63
C ARG A 11 -14.06 -0.56 -17.45
N LEU A 12 -13.24 -1.04 -18.39
CA LEU A 12 -12.60 -2.36 -18.32
C LEU A 12 -11.73 -2.50 -17.06
N ALA A 13 -10.91 -1.49 -16.76
CA ALA A 13 -10.07 -1.45 -15.58
C ALA A 13 -10.87 -1.30 -14.27
N ARG A 14 -12.14 -0.89 -14.33
CA ARG A 14 -13.06 -0.87 -13.19
C ARG A 14 -13.73 -2.21 -13.00
N GLU A 15 -14.18 -2.85 -14.08
CA GLU A 15 -14.73 -4.20 -14.07
C GLU A 15 -13.71 -5.25 -13.62
N LEU A 16 -12.46 -5.16 -14.08
CA LEU A 16 -11.37 -6.03 -13.62
C LEU A 16 -11.03 -5.79 -12.14
N HIS A 17 -11.00 -4.55 -11.68
CA HIS A 17 -10.72 -4.24 -10.29
C HIS A 17 -11.85 -4.70 -9.35
N ASP A 18 -13.09 -4.39 -9.69
CA ASP A 18 -14.23 -4.65 -8.82
C ASP A 18 -14.67 -6.12 -8.87
N GLY A 19 -14.45 -6.83 -9.99
CA GLY A 19 -14.71 -8.26 -10.10
C GLY A 19 -13.51 -9.12 -9.68
N LEU A 20 -12.45 -9.11 -10.49
CA LEU A 20 -11.35 -10.06 -10.37
C LEU A 20 -10.52 -9.84 -9.10
N ALA A 21 -10.17 -8.58 -8.77
CA ALA A 21 -9.35 -8.32 -7.59
C ALA A 21 -10.10 -8.56 -6.27
N GLN A 22 -11.43 -8.37 -6.24
CA GLN A 22 -12.25 -8.71 -5.07
C GLN A 22 -12.39 -10.23 -4.88
N GLU A 23 -12.62 -10.98 -5.96
CA GLU A 23 -12.68 -12.45 -5.90
C GLU A 23 -11.35 -13.04 -5.41
N LEU A 24 -10.22 -12.59 -5.95
CA LEU A 24 -8.91 -13.05 -5.52
C LEU A 24 -8.63 -12.68 -4.05
N ALA A 25 -9.09 -11.51 -3.58
CA ALA A 25 -8.99 -11.15 -2.17
C ALA A 25 -9.84 -12.07 -1.27
N SER A 26 -11.04 -12.45 -1.73
CA SER A 26 -11.93 -13.40 -1.03
C SER A 26 -11.26 -14.77 -0.87
N VAL A 27 -10.63 -15.28 -1.94
CA VAL A 27 -9.83 -16.51 -1.89
C VAL A 27 -8.69 -16.37 -0.88
N GLY A 28 -8.01 -15.22 -0.87
CA GLY A 28 -6.98 -14.90 0.12
C GLY A 28 -7.49 -15.05 1.57
N TYR A 29 -8.64 -14.46 1.89
CA TYR A 29 -9.24 -14.57 3.22
C TYR A 29 -9.63 -16.01 3.61
N GLN A 30 -10.06 -16.82 2.65
CA GLN A 30 -10.35 -18.24 2.89
C GLN A 30 -9.07 -19.02 3.21
N LEU A 31 -7.97 -18.74 2.50
CA LEU A 31 -6.67 -19.32 2.81
C LEU A 31 -6.17 -18.89 4.18
N ASP A 32 -6.33 -17.61 4.54
CA ASP A 32 -5.94 -17.08 5.84
C ASP A 32 -6.74 -17.76 6.99
N GLN A 33 -8.04 -18.03 6.78
CA GLN A 33 -8.85 -18.80 7.73
C GLN A 33 -8.36 -20.25 7.90
N LEU A 34 -7.99 -20.91 6.80
CA LEU A 34 -7.44 -22.27 6.86
C LEU A 34 -6.08 -22.29 7.57
N VAL A 35 -5.23 -21.30 7.33
CA VAL A 35 -3.98 -21.14 8.09
C VAL A 35 -4.28 -20.89 9.56
N GLY A 36 -5.33 -20.15 9.92
CA GLY A 36 -5.71 -19.88 11.31
C GLY A 36 -6.22 -21.10 12.10
N ASP A 37 -6.63 -22.18 11.42
CA ASP A 37 -7.21 -23.36 12.07
C ASP A 37 -6.18 -24.07 12.97
N PRO A 38 -6.39 -24.19 14.29
CA PRO A 38 -5.44 -24.84 15.20
C PRO A 38 -5.31 -26.35 14.97
N THR A 39 -6.26 -26.97 14.26
CA THR A 39 -6.24 -28.40 13.94
C THR A 39 -5.39 -28.74 12.71
N LEU A 40 -5.00 -27.71 11.95
CA LEU A 40 -4.21 -27.88 10.73
C LEU A 40 -2.73 -28.16 11.03
N ASP A 41 -2.22 -29.28 10.51
CA ASP A 41 -0.82 -29.67 10.68
C ASP A 41 0.17 -28.67 10.03
N ASN A 42 1.42 -28.70 10.48
CA ASN A 42 2.46 -27.78 10.04
C ASN A 42 2.82 -27.91 8.55
N LYS A 43 2.66 -29.10 7.95
CA LYS A 43 2.99 -29.35 6.55
C LYS A 43 1.97 -28.68 5.63
N ASN A 44 0.68 -28.92 5.88
CA ASN A 44 -0.43 -28.34 5.15
C ASN A 44 -0.50 -26.83 5.37
N ARG A 45 -0.21 -26.35 6.59
CA ARG A 45 -0.10 -24.92 6.89
C ARG A 45 0.97 -24.23 6.05
N ARG A 46 2.12 -24.87 5.81
CA ARG A 46 3.18 -24.33 4.95
C ARG A 46 2.73 -24.25 3.49
N VAL A 47 2.13 -25.32 2.97
CA VAL A 47 1.61 -25.36 1.58
C VAL A 47 0.56 -24.27 1.35
N ILE A 48 -0.36 -24.08 2.29
CA ILE A 48 -1.39 -23.04 2.17
C ILE A 48 -0.78 -21.64 2.24
N ARG A 49 0.26 -21.41 3.05
CA ARG A 49 1.01 -20.16 3.04
C ARG A 49 1.71 -19.90 1.70
N ASP A 50 2.31 -20.93 1.09
CA ASP A 50 2.97 -20.81 -0.20
C ASP A 50 1.94 -20.45 -1.31
N ILE A 51 0.75 -21.08 -1.28
CA ILE A 51 -0.36 -20.74 -2.19
C ILE A 51 -0.84 -19.31 -1.95
N ARG A 52 -0.99 -18.91 -0.70
CA ARG A 52 -1.39 -17.55 -0.32
C ARG A 52 -0.40 -16.52 -0.83
N PHE A 53 0.90 -16.80 -0.72
CA PHE A 53 1.97 -15.95 -1.23
C PHE A 53 1.92 -15.83 -2.76
N SER A 54 1.78 -16.95 -3.48
CA SER A 54 1.63 -16.94 -4.94
C SER A 54 0.38 -16.17 -5.39
N LEU A 55 -0.74 -16.32 -4.68
CA LEU A 55 -1.98 -15.59 -4.94
C LEU A 55 -1.78 -14.08 -4.74
N SER A 56 -1.05 -13.66 -3.70
CA SER A 56 -0.71 -12.24 -3.49
C SER A 56 0.12 -11.69 -4.66
N GLY A 57 1.09 -12.45 -5.17
CA GLY A 57 1.85 -12.06 -6.36
C GLY A 57 0.97 -11.90 -7.61
N LEU A 58 0.04 -12.82 -7.86
CA LEU A 58 -0.90 -12.73 -8.99
C LEU A 58 -1.87 -11.54 -8.85
N ILE A 59 -2.35 -11.27 -7.63
CA ILE A 59 -3.18 -10.10 -7.35
C ILE A 59 -2.42 -8.83 -7.71
N ASN A 60 -1.13 -8.75 -7.39
CA ASN A 60 -0.30 -7.59 -7.69
C ASN A 60 -0.09 -7.44 -9.20
N GLN A 61 0.19 -8.51 -9.93
CA GLN A 61 0.28 -8.47 -11.40
C GLN A 61 -1.01 -7.96 -12.05
N VAL A 62 -2.17 -8.45 -11.60
CA VAL A 62 -3.49 -7.96 -12.08
C VAL A 62 -3.68 -6.48 -11.75
N ARG A 63 -3.24 -6.03 -10.58
CA ARG A 63 -3.31 -4.63 -10.19
C ARG A 63 -2.37 -3.75 -11.00
N ASP A 64 -1.19 -4.23 -11.34
CA ASP A 64 -0.24 -3.55 -12.21
C ASP A 64 -0.82 -3.42 -13.63
N GLU A 65 -1.43 -4.47 -14.17
CA GLU A 65 -2.12 -4.40 -15.46
C GLU A 65 -3.31 -3.42 -15.44
N ILE A 66 -4.14 -3.46 -14.39
CA ILE A 66 -5.24 -2.50 -14.19
C ILE A 66 -4.69 -1.08 -14.04
N PHE A 67 -3.57 -0.92 -13.33
CA PHE A 67 -2.93 0.35 -13.11
C PHE A 67 -2.39 0.90 -14.43
N GLU A 68 -1.62 0.13 -15.20
CA GLU A 68 -1.14 0.49 -16.54
C GLU A 68 -2.30 0.81 -17.49
N LEU A 69 -3.37 0.00 -17.48
CA LEU A 69 -4.59 0.26 -18.27
C LEU A 69 -5.29 1.57 -17.90
N ARG A 70 -5.17 2.03 -16.64
CA ARG A 70 -5.68 3.34 -16.19
C ARG A 70 -4.71 4.49 -16.44
N HIS A 71 -3.42 4.23 -16.63
CA HIS A 71 -2.35 5.22 -16.52
C HIS A 71 -1.44 5.35 -17.75
N GLU A 72 -1.84 4.92 -18.95
CA GLU A 72 -1.18 5.40 -20.19
C GLU A 72 -1.17 6.95 -20.23
N SER A 73 -0.03 7.54 -19.82
CA SER A 73 0.60 8.80 -20.26
C SER A 73 0.24 10.17 -19.63
N SER A 74 0.05 10.33 -18.32
CA SER A 74 0.02 11.71 -17.77
C SER A 74 0.51 11.96 -16.35
N LYS A 75 0.36 11.02 -15.41
CA LYS A 75 0.60 11.34 -14.00
C LYS A 75 1.91 10.78 -13.48
N SER A 76 2.74 11.65 -12.90
CA SER A 76 3.97 11.22 -12.22
C SER A 76 3.65 10.46 -10.93
N SER A 77 4.58 9.63 -10.47
CA SER A 77 4.49 8.94 -9.17
C SER A 77 4.14 9.91 -8.04
N ASN A 78 4.78 11.08 -8.05
CA ASN A 78 4.48 12.20 -7.17
C ASN A 78 3.01 12.62 -7.19
N GLN A 79 2.43 12.86 -8.36
CA GLN A 79 1.02 13.28 -8.45
C GLN A 79 0.08 12.23 -7.88
N ILE A 80 0.35 10.95 -8.15
CA ILE A 80 -0.49 9.87 -7.64
C ILE A 80 -0.36 9.77 -6.11
N ILE A 81 0.86 9.86 -5.58
CA ILE A 81 1.11 9.85 -4.13
C ILE A 81 0.37 11.01 -3.45
N THR A 82 0.51 12.22 -3.98
CA THR A 82 -0.18 13.41 -3.45
C THR A 82 -1.70 13.24 -3.50
N GLU A 83 -2.28 12.83 -4.63
CA GLU A 83 -3.73 12.64 -4.76
C GLU A 83 -4.28 11.57 -3.80
N GLN A 84 -3.55 10.46 -3.63
CA GLN A 84 -3.96 9.41 -2.69
C GLN A 84 -3.86 9.88 -1.23
N ALA A 85 -2.80 10.61 -0.89
CA ALA A 85 -2.61 11.20 0.43
C ALA A 85 -3.72 12.20 0.75
N GLU A 86 -4.00 13.14 -0.15
CA GLU A 86 -5.10 14.12 -0.01
C GLU A 86 -6.46 13.44 0.11
N THR A 87 -6.70 12.37 -0.65
CA THR A 87 -7.95 11.59 -0.54
C THR A 87 -8.12 10.98 0.85
N VAL A 88 -7.05 10.44 1.44
CA VAL A 88 -7.08 9.93 2.82
C VAL A 88 -7.30 11.04 3.83
N LEU A 89 -6.67 12.19 3.62
CA LEU A 89 -6.72 13.35 4.52
C LEU A 89 -7.95 14.25 4.29
N PHE A 90 -8.84 13.88 3.36
CA PHE A 90 -10.09 14.60 3.14
C PHE A 90 -10.88 14.77 4.44
N ASN A 91 -11.39 15.97 4.67
CA ASN A 91 -12.05 16.42 5.91
C ASN A 91 -11.20 16.30 7.19
N SER A 92 -9.87 16.32 7.10
CA SER A 92 -8.98 16.44 8.25
C SER A 92 -8.32 17.81 8.31
N SER A 93 -7.90 18.24 9.51
CA SER A 93 -7.09 19.44 9.74
C SER A 93 -5.60 19.21 9.52
N ILE A 94 -5.21 18.03 9.07
CA ILE A 94 -3.81 17.61 8.90
C ILE A 94 -3.26 18.24 7.64
N THR A 95 -2.14 18.95 7.78
CA THR A 95 -1.38 19.50 6.65
C THR A 95 -0.53 18.39 6.03
N LEU A 96 -0.53 18.31 4.70
CA LEU A 96 0.33 17.41 3.95
C LEU A 96 1.44 18.20 3.25
N GLU A 97 2.68 17.80 3.48
CA GLU A 97 3.84 18.30 2.75
C GLU A 97 4.49 17.16 1.97
N VAL A 98 4.60 17.31 0.65
CA VAL A 98 5.28 16.34 -0.21
C VAL A 98 6.50 17.01 -0.83
N ASN A 99 7.68 16.53 -0.47
CA ASN A 99 8.96 17.09 -0.88
C ASN A 99 9.70 16.15 -1.83
N GLY A 100 10.42 16.72 -2.79
CA GLY A 100 11.25 15.96 -3.72
C GLY A 100 10.46 15.26 -4.83
N GLN A 101 11.16 14.50 -5.65
CA GLN A 101 10.60 13.73 -6.75
C GLN A 101 11.29 12.38 -6.85
N MET A 102 10.49 11.35 -7.10
CA MET A 102 10.98 10.00 -7.29
C MET A 102 10.22 9.39 -8.46
N ASP A 103 10.96 8.84 -9.42
CA ASP A 103 10.36 7.92 -10.36
C ASP A 103 10.32 6.54 -9.73
N ILE A 104 9.16 5.89 -9.82
CA ILE A 104 8.96 4.57 -9.24
C ILE A 104 8.66 3.65 -10.40
N ASP A 105 9.45 2.59 -10.52
CA ASP A 105 9.26 1.55 -11.52
C ASP A 105 7.82 1.04 -11.47
N SER A 106 7.22 0.83 -12.64
CA SER A 106 5.81 0.41 -12.75
C SER A 106 5.50 -0.83 -11.91
N SER A 107 6.44 -1.78 -11.81
CA SER A 107 6.30 -3.00 -11.01
C SER A 107 6.21 -2.78 -9.50
N SER A 108 6.75 -1.66 -8.99
CA SER A 108 6.78 -1.36 -7.56
C SER A 108 5.79 -0.25 -7.18
N LYS A 109 5.37 0.55 -8.17
CA LYS A 109 4.54 1.75 -8.00
C LYS A 109 3.27 1.48 -7.22
N PHE A 110 2.56 0.41 -7.56
CA PHE A 110 1.28 0.09 -6.94
C PHE A 110 1.41 -0.25 -5.44
N GLU A 111 2.37 -1.11 -5.10
CA GLU A 111 2.61 -1.51 -3.70
C GLU A 111 3.13 -0.33 -2.87
N ILE A 112 4.00 0.51 -3.45
CA ILE A 112 4.45 1.74 -2.77
C ILE A 112 3.30 2.70 -2.51
N ILE A 113 2.40 2.92 -3.48
CA ILE A 113 1.21 3.76 -3.28
C ILE A 113 0.34 3.21 -2.13
N ARG A 114 0.14 1.88 -2.06
CA ARG A 114 -0.63 1.25 -0.98
C ARG A 114 0.04 1.41 0.37
N VAL A 115 1.35 1.20 0.43
CA VAL A 115 2.13 1.36 1.66
C VAL A 115 2.04 2.79 2.16
N ILE A 116 2.30 3.78 1.29
CA ILE A 116 2.18 5.20 1.65
C ILE A 116 0.77 5.50 2.16
N ARG A 117 -0.26 5.04 1.45
CA ARG A 117 -1.65 5.26 1.83
C ARG A 117 -1.97 4.68 3.22
N GLU A 118 -1.53 3.46 3.51
CA GLU A 118 -1.75 2.82 4.82
C GLU A 118 -1.01 3.56 5.94
N LEU A 119 0.20 4.03 5.68
CA LEU A 119 0.98 4.81 6.64
C LEU A 119 0.31 6.16 6.98
N ILE A 120 -0.28 6.82 5.98
CA ILE A 120 -1.05 8.06 6.20
C ILE A 120 -2.36 7.77 6.95
N ILE A 121 -3.03 6.65 6.66
CA ILE A 121 -4.21 6.21 7.42
C ILE A 121 -3.84 5.99 8.89
N ASN A 122 -2.69 5.35 9.14
CA ASN A 122 -2.19 5.09 10.50
C ASN A 122 -1.89 6.40 11.23
N ALA A 123 -1.19 7.35 10.60
CA ALA A 123 -0.95 8.67 11.19
C ALA A 123 -2.29 9.37 11.51
N LYS A 124 -3.18 9.52 10.52
CA LYS A 124 -4.50 10.15 10.69
C LYS A 124 -5.31 9.53 11.84
N ARG A 125 -5.26 8.21 12.03
CA ARG A 125 -6.05 7.50 13.04
C ARG A 125 -5.42 7.50 14.43
N HIS A 126 -4.09 7.50 14.51
CA HIS A 126 -3.39 7.12 15.75
C HIS A 126 -2.46 8.20 16.28
N SER A 127 -1.88 9.06 15.45
CA SER A 127 -0.86 9.99 15.93
C SER A 127 -1.45 11.30 16.46
N ASN A 128 -2.69 11.67 16.13
CA ASN A 128 -3.23 12.99 16.46
C ASN A 128 -2.28 14.13 16.01
N CYS A 129 -1.62 13.93 14.87
CA CYS A 129 -0.71 14.89 14.24
C CYS A 129 -1.47 16.01 13.55
N ASP A 130 -0.80 17.15 13.36
CA ASP A 130 -1.29 18.27 12.54
C ASP A 130 -0.52 18.39 11.21
N LEU A 131 0.60 17.68 11.07
CA LEU A 131 1.47 17.67 9.89
C LEU A 131 1.91 16.25 9.56
N ILE A 132 1.78 15.88 8.29
CA ILE A 132 2.41 14.71 7.68
C ILE A 132 3.34 15.19 6.57
N GLN A 133 4.59 14.76 6.61
CA GLN A 133 5.61 15.06 5.62
C GLN A 133 6.03 13.79 4.88
N ILE A 134 6.07 13.84 3.55
CA ILE A 134 6.54 12.78 2.67
C ILE A 134 7.75 13.29 1.89
N ASP A 135 8.94 12.79 2.21
CA ASP A 135 10.16 13.10 1.49
C ASP A 135 10.46 11.98 0.48
N LEU A 136 10.47 12.33 -0.81
CA LEU A 136 10.75 11.44 -1.93
C LEU A 136 12.17 11.68 -2.45
N MET A 137 13.04 10.70 -2.30
CA MET A 137 14.45 10.72 -2.74
C MET A 137 14.74 9.51 -3.64
N PRO A 138 15.72 9.55 -4.55
CA PRO A 138 16.07 8.37 -5.35
C PRO A 138 16.33 7.13 -4.47
N GLY A 139 15.56 6.05 -4.69
CA GLY A 139 15.63 4.80 -3.93
C GLY A 139 15.13 4.85 -2.48
N LYS A 140 14.62 5.98 -1.98
CA LYS A 140 14.22 6.13 -0.58
C LYS A 140 13.00 7.02 -0.38
N ILE A 141 12.03 6.55 0.40
CA ILE A 141 10.82 7.29 0.78
C ILE A 141 10.82 7.44 2.29
N VAL A 142 10.60 8.66 2.79
CA VAL A 142 10.50 8.92 4.22
C VAL A 142 9.17 9.59 4.52
N ILE A 143 8.38 9.00 5.41
CA ILE A 143 7.10 9.53 5.87
C ILE A 143 7.24 9.88 7.34
N LYS A 144 6.87 11.10 7.72
CA LYS A 144 6.92 11.59 9.10
C LYS A 144 5.59 12.18 9.49
N ASP A 145 5.18 11.97 10.72
CA ASP A 145 4.14 12.76 11.37
C ASP A 145 4.71 13.46 12.61
N ASN A 146 4.10 14.58 12.99
CA ASN A 146 4.48 15.35 14.19
C ASN A 146 3.56 15.08 15.40
N GLY A 147 2.88 13.95 15.40
CA GLY A 147 1.89 13.62 16.42
C GLY A 147 2.50 12.98 17.66
N LEU A 148 1.62 12.36 18.45
CA LEU A 148 1.99 11.43 19.49
C LEU A 148 2.44 10.13 18.82
N GLY A 149 3.75 9.85 18.85
CA GLY A 149 4.23 8.51 18.55
C GLY A 149 3.98 7.56 19.72
N GLY A 150 4.91 6.64 19.94
CA GLY A 150 4.71 5.58 20.92
C GLY A 150 4.04 4.35 20.32
N LEU A 151 4.38 4.02 19.07
CA LEU A 151 4.33 2.64 18.58
C LEU A 151 5.19 1.78 19.51
N THR A 152 4.60 1.34 20.61
CA THR A 152 5.11 0.24 21.41
C THR A 152 5.10 -1.00 20.51
N ASN A 153 6.15 -1.84 20.60
CA ASN A 153 6.29 -3.14 19.91
C ASN A 153 5.14 -4.11 20.22
N LYS A 154 3.90 -3.73 19.91
CA LYS A 154 2.77 -4.65 19.80
C LYS A 154 2.87 -5.21 18.40
N ASP A 155 3.48 -6.38 18.32
CA ASP A 155 3.76 -7.16 17.12
C ASP A 155 2.52 -7.54 16.26
N ASP A 156 1.33 -6.98 16.52
CA ASP A 156 0.07 -7.41 15.91
C ASP A 156 -0.86 -6.25 15.52
N SER A 157 -0.32 -5.13 15.03
CA SER A 157 -1.16 -4.20 14.27
C SER A 157 -1.26 -4.68 12.82
N TYR A 158 -2.41 -5.24 12.45
CA TYR A 158 -2.68 -5.80 11.11
C TYR A 158 -2.28 -4.87 9.96
N GLY A 159 -2.34 -3.54 10.17
CA GLY A 159 -1.89 -2.54 9.20
C GLY A 159 -0.38 -2.56 8.94
N LEU A 160 0.47 -2.66 9.97
CA LEU A 160 1.93 -2.71 9.79
C LEU A 160 2.41 -4.05 9.26
N THR A 161 1.75 -5.15 9.64
CA THR A 161 2.01 -6.47 9.05
C THR A 161 1.75 -6.44 7.55
N GLY A 162 0.59 -5.90 7.13
CA GLY A 162 0.28 -5.74 5.72
C GLY A 162 1.20 -4.74 4.98
N VAL A 163 1.82 -3.78 5.66
CA VAL A 163 2.85 -2.92 5.07
C VAL A 163 4.13 -3.72 4.82
N LYS A 164 4.59 -4.50 5.80
CA LYS A 164 5.80 -5.33 5.68
C LYS A 164 5.68 -6.36 4.55
N GLU A 165 4.58 -7.10 4.52
CA GLU A 165 4.31 -8.11 3.49
C GLU A 165 4.33 -7.51 2.07
N ARG A 166 3.84 -6.28 1.89
CA ARG A 166 3.84 -5.60 0.59
C ARG A 166 5.22 -5.16 0.15
N LEU A 167 6.03 -4.66 1.09
CA LEU A 167 7.40 -4.27 0.80
C LEU A 167 8.27 -5.49 0.48
N GLU A 168 8.02 -6.63 1.11
CA GLU A 168 8.67 -7.91 0.76
C GLU A 168 8.39 -8.35 -0.69
N LEU A 169 7.20 -8.06 -1.24
CA LEU A 169 6.86 -8.42 -2.63
C LEU A 169 7.66 -7.65 -3.68
N ILE A 170 8.25 -6.52 -3.30
CA ILE A 170 9.03 -5.64 -4.18
C ILE A 170 10.49 -5.52 -3.71
N ASP A 171 10.95 -6.45 -2.89
CA ASP A 171 12.29 -6.48 -2.29
C ASP A 171 12.68 -5.16 -1.57
N ALA A 172 11.70 -4.41 -1.04
CA ALA A 172 11.94 -3.16 -0.32
C ALA A 172 12.05 -3.38 1.19
N LYS A 173 12.80 -2.49 1.86
CA LYS A 173 13.00 -2.52 3.32
C LYS A 173 12.25 -1.41 4.01
N ILE A 174 11.83 -1.65 5.24
CA ILE A 174 11.19 -0.67 6.11
C ILE A 174 11.92 -0.54 7.45
N ASP A 175 12.11 0.70 7.87
CA ASP A 175 12.54 1.06 9.22
C ASP A 175 11.50 2.01 9.83
N ILE A 176 11.12 1.76 11.09
CA ILE A 176 10.11 2.55 11.80
C ILE A 176 10.74 3.02 13.10
N THR A 177 10.82 4.33 13.27
CA THR A 177 11.22 4.98 14.51
C THR A 177 10.03 5.78 15.03
N SER A 178 9.57 5.48 16.24
CA SER A 178 8.44 6.18 16.87
C SER A 178 8.87 6.71 18.22
N GLU A 179 8.85 8.03 18.36
CA GLU A 179 9.22 8.75 19.57
C GLU A 179 7.99 9.52 20.09
N LEU A 180 8.10 10.15 21.27
CA LEU A 180 7.01 10.97 21.80
C LEU A 180 6.65 12.17 20.89
N SER A 181 7.58 12.58 20.01
CA SER A 181 7.46 13.68 19.06
C SER A 181 6.87 13.29 17.69
N GLY A 182 6.55 12.01 17.48
CA GLY A 182 5.92 11.52 16.26
C GLY A 182 6.48 10.19 15.77
N THR A 183 6.03 9.78 14.58
CA THR A 183 6.55 8.57 13.92
C THR A 183 7.24 8.92 12.61
N LYS A 184 8.39 8.28 12.38
CA LYS A 184 9.15 8.31 11.14
C LYS A 184 9.19 6.89 10.57
N VAL A 185 8.80 6.76 9.31
CA VAL A 185 8.89 5.52 8.53
C VAL A 185 9.81 5.75 7.34
N GLU A 186 10.83 4.93 7.20
CA GLU A 186 11.77 4.95 6.10
C GLU A 186 11.62 3.70 5.26
N ILE A 187 11.37 3.87 3.97
CA ILE A 187 11.28 2.79 2.99
C ILE A 187 12.47 2.91 2.06
N THR A 188 13.24 1.83 1.90
CA THR A 188 14.37 1.76 0.97
C THR A 188 14.01 0.79 -0.15
N LEU A 189 14.04 1.28 -1.39
CA LEU A 189 13.83 0.48 -2.60
C LEU A 189 15.16 -0.17 -2.99
N SER A 190 15.10 -1.41 -3.49
CA SER A 190 16.27 -2.16 -3.97
C SER A 190 16.58 -1.88 -5.44
#